data_AF-A0A2A3MC28-F1
#
_entry.id   AF-A0A2A3MC28-F1
#
_cell.length_a   1.000
_cell.length_b   1.000
_cell.length_c   1.000
_cell.angle_alpha   90.00
_cell.angle_beta   90.00
_cell.angle_gamma   90.00
#
_symmetry.space_group_name_H-M   'P 1'
#
loop_
_entity.id
_entity.type
_entity.pdbx_description
1 polymer ?
#
loop_
_entity_poly.entity_id
_entity_poly.type
_entity_poly.pdbx_seq_one_letter_code
_entity_poly.pdbx_strand_id
1 'polypeptide(L)'
;MSYSELSVEERATIQVSHAQGLSLRRIACLINRSPSTVSREMRRNRDAAGSYSARVAQQRMKVRRQACRPMRKLLPGSERFELVIHML
;
A
#
# COMPACT_ATOMS: atom_id res chain seq x y z
N MET A 1 6.80 2.26 16.35
CA MET A 1 5.76 2.52 15.33
C MET A 1 5.38 1.21 14.64
N SER A 2 4.10 0.82 14.68
CA SER A 2 3.59 -0.27 13.83
C SER A 2 3.16 0.31 12.48
N TYR A 3 3.64 -0.26 11.38
CA TYR A 3 3.24 0.13 10.03
C TYR A 3 1.92 -0.57 9.68
N SER A 4 0.88 0.22 9.36
CA SER A 4 -0.42 -0.29 8.93
C SER A 4 -0.70 0.18 7.50
N GLU A 5 -0.88 -0.77 6.59
CA GLU A 5 -1.27 -0.51 5.19
C GLU A 5 -2.74 -0.11 5.12
N LEU A 6 -3.09 0.71 4.11
CA LEU A 6 -4.49 0.96 3.78
C LEU A 6 -5.12 -0.30 3.20
N SER A 7 -6.24 -0.72 3.80
CA SER A 7 -7.03 -1.87 3.36
C SER A 7 -7.73 -1.59 2.02
N VAL A 8 -8.28 -2.63 1.40
CA VAL A 8 -9.03 -2.50 0.14
C VAL A 8 -10.31 -1.71 0.37
N GLU A 9 -10.96 -1.94 1.51
CA GLU A 9 -12.17 -1.25 1.95
C GLU A 9 -11.89 0.25 2.15
N GLU A 10 -10.80 0.60 2.85
CA GLU A 10 -10.42 2.00 3.05
C GLU A 10 -10.14 2.70 1.72
N ARG A 11 -9.50 2.02 0.76
CA ARG A 11 -9.28 2.54 -0.59
C ARG A 11 -10.59 2.73 -1.35
N ALA A 12 -11.54 1.81 -1.22
CA ALA A 12 -12.87 1.94 -1.81
C ALA A 12 -13.63 3.15 -1.22
N THR A 13 -13.58 3.33 0.10
CA THR A 13 -14.17 4.49 0.78
C THR A 13 -13.54 5.80 0.29
N ILE A 14 -12.22 5.86 0.13
CA ILE A 14 -11.52 7.02 -0.45
C ILE A 14 -12.06 7.33 -1.85
N GLN A 15 -12.19 6.31 -2.72
CA GLN A 15 -12.70 6.50 -4.08
C GLN A 15 -14.12 7.06 -4.10
N VAL A 16 -15.05 6.41 -3.39
CA VAL A 16 -16.47 6.82 -3.36
C VAL A 16 -16.60 8.22 -2.77
N SER A 17 -15.92 8.48 -1.65
CA SER A 17 -16.03 9.77 -0.96
C SER A 17 -15.41 10.91 -1.78
N HIS A 18 -14.31 10.65 -2.47
CA HIS A 18 -13.71 11.65 -3.36
C HIS A 18 -14.62 11.96 -4.55
N ALA A 19 -15.27 10.96 -5.13
CA ALA A 19 -16.25 11.16 -6.21
C ALA A 19 -17.47 11.98 -5.75
N GLN A 20 -17.83 11.89 -4.46
CA GLN A 20 -18.87 12.72 -3.83
C GLN A 20 -18.39 14.15 -3.50
N GLY A 21 -17.14 14.50 -3.77
CA GLY A 21 -16.58 15.84 -3.50
C GLY A 21 -16.20 16.09 -2.04
N LEU A 22 -16.09 15.05 -1.21
CA LEU A 22 -15.69 15.20 0.19
C LEU A 22 -14.22 15.63 0.30
N SER A 23 -13.93 16.51 1.26
CA SER A 23 -12.57 16.95 1.54
C SER A 23 -11.70 15.81 2.10
N LEU A 24 -10.39 15.83 1.82
CA LEU A 24 -9.46 14.79 2.31
C LEU A 24 -9.49 14.62 3.83
N ARG A 25 -9.72 15.70 4.58
CA ARG A 25 -9.87 15.64 6.05
C ARG A 25 -11.12 14.86 6.44
N ARG A 26 -12.24 15.10 5.76
CA ARG A 26 -13.49 14.38 6.04
C ARG A 26 -13.37 12.90 5.69
N ILE A 27 -12.75 12.58 4.55
CA ILE A 27 -12.46 11.19 4.16
C ILE A 27 -11.61 10.49 5.23
N ALA A 28 -10.56 11.16 5.72
CA ALA A 28 -9.70 10.60 6.75
C ALA A 28 -10.43 10.31 8.06
N CYS A 29 -11.35 11.18 8.47
CA CYS A 29 -12.25 10.92 9.60
C CYS A 29 -13.13 9.69 9.37
N LEU A 30 -13.69 9.51 8.16
CA LEU A 30 -14.56 8.37 7.85
C LEU A 30 -13.85 7.02 7.98
N ILE A 31 -12.58 6.93 7.57
CA ILE A 31 -11.78 5.71 7.67
C ILE A 31 -10.92 5.63 8.94
N ASN A 32 -11.11 6.55 9.89
CA ASN A 32 -10.31 6.64 11.13
C ASN A 32 -8.78 6.68 10.89
N ARG A 33 -8.33 7.43 9.87
CA ARG A 33 -6.91 7.63 9.56
C ARG A 33 -6.51 9.09 9.67
N SER A 34 -5.20 9.34 9.69
CA SER A 34 -4.69 10.71 9.61
C SER A 34 -4.99 11.32 8.23
N PRO A 35 -5.31 12.63 8.12
CA PRO A 35 -5.46 13.32 6.84
C PRO A 35 -4.24 13.19 5.94
N SER A 36 -3.04 13.08 6.54
CA SER A 36 -1.80 12.88 5.83
C SER A 36 -1.72 11.52 5.12
N THR A 37 -2.40 10.49 5.65
CA THR A 37 -2.47 9.16 5.04
C THR A 37 -3.25 9.22 3.73
N VAL A 38 -4.43 9.83 3.76
CA VAL A 38 -5.28 10.00 2.58
C VAL A 38 -4.61 10.90 1.55
N SER A 39 -4.01 12.01 1.98
CA SER A 39 -3.27 12.91 1.08
C SER A 39 -2.12 12.20 0.35
N ARG A 40 -1.30 11.43 1.07
CA ARG A 40 -0.21 10.64 0.48
C ARG A 40 -0.72 9.58 -0.50
N GLU A 41 -1.79 8.90 -0.13
CA GLU A 41 -2.45 7.89 -0.96
C GLU A 41 -2.96 8.49 -2.27
N MET A 42 -3.71 9.60 -2.19
CA MET A 42 -4.23 10.32 -3.35
C MET A 42 -3.10 10.83 -4.25
N ARG A 43 -2.08 11.50 -3.68
CA ARG A 43 -0.94 12.01 -4.43
C ARG A 43 -0.18 10.90 -5.17
N ARG A 44 -0.07 9.72 -4.57
CA ARG A 44 0.67 8.59 -5.15
C ARG A 44 -0.11 7.85 -6.23
N ASN A 45 -1.44 7.88 -6.20
CA ASN A 45 -2.26 7.02 -7.05
C ASN A 45 -3.29 7.75 -7.94
N ARG A 46 -3.47 9.07 -7.81
CA ARG A 46 -4.27 9.86 -8.78
C ARG A 46 -3.67 9.77 -10.18
N ASP A 47 -4.52 9.87 -11.19
CA ASP A 47 -4.08 10.06 -12.57
C ASP A 47 -3.83 11.54 -12.91
N ALA A 48 -3.41 11.80 -14.16
CA ALA A 48 -3.17 13.14 -14.67
C ALA A 48 -4.44 14.01 -14.67
N ALA A 49 -5.61 13.38 -14.86
CA ALA A 49 -6.91 14.04 -14.80
C ALA A 49 -7.40 14.31 -13.35
N GLY A 50 -6.67 13.82 -12.34
CA GLY A 50 -7.02 13.97 -10.92
C GLY A 50 -8.03 12.93 -10.41
N SER A 51 -8.40 11.94 -11.21
CA SER A 51 -9.26 10.85 -10.78
C SER A 51 -8.50 9.82 -9.95
N TYR A 52 -9.21 9.17 -9.03
CA TYR A 52 -8.68 8.15 -8.14
C TYR A 52 -9.41 6.82 -8.35
N SER A 53 -8.66 5.72 -8.47
CA SER A 53 -9.21 4.36 -8.57
C SER A 53 -8.57 3.45 -7.52
N ALA A 54 -9.39 2.92 -6.62
CA ALA A 54 -9.00 1.98 -5.57
C ALA A 54 -8.34 0.73 -6.16
N ARG A 55 -8.88 0.19 -7.27
CA ARG A 55 -8.34 -0.98 -7.97
C ARG A 55 -6.93 -0.72 -8.49
N VAL A 56 -6.74 0.41 -9.17
CA VAL A 56 -5.41 0.80 -9.70
C VAL A 56 -4.43 1.05 -8.56
N ALA A 57 -4.88 1.73 -7.50
CA ALA A 57 -4.05 2.02 -6.35
C ALA A 57 -3.57 0.74 -5.63
N GLN A 58 -4.45 -0.25 -5.49
CA GLN A 58 -4.13 -1.57 -4.94
C GLN A 58 -3.14 -2.32 -5.82
N GLN A 59 -3.36 -2.34 -7.14
CA GLN A 59 -2.45 -2.99 -8.08
C GLN A 59 -1.05 -2.35 -8.04
N ARG A 60 -0.97 -1.01 -8.05
CA ARG A 60 0.28 -0.27 -7.94
C ARG A 60 0.99 -0.54 -6.61
N MET A 61 0.24 -0.68 -5.51
CA MET A 61 0.82 -1.07 -4.21
C MET A 61 1.48 -2.46 -4.30
N LYS A 62 0.78 -3.46 -4.86
CA LYS A 62 1.33 -4.82 -5.04
C LYS A 62 2.61 -4.83 -5.88
N VAL A 63 2.61 -4.12 -7.02
CA VAL A 63 3.78 -4.03 -7.91
C VAL A 63 4.96 -3.40 -7.19
N ARG A 64 4.76 -2.27 -6.50
CA ARG A 64 5.83 -1.63 -5.71
C ARG A 64 6.39 -2.56 -4.63
N ARG A 65 5.51 -3.29 -3.94
CA ARG A 65 5.93 -4.22 -2.89
C ARG A 65 6.75 -5.40 -3.42
N GLN A 66 6.46 -5.87 -4.64
CA GLN A 66 7.27 -6.88 -5.30
C GLN A 66 8.66 -6.33 -5.65
N ALA A 67 8.73 -5.13 -6.25
CA ALA A 67 10.00 -4.51 -6.64
C ALA A 67 10.91 -4.17 -5.45
N CYS A 68 10.34 -3.80 -4.29
CA CYS A 68 11.12 -3.49 -3.09
C CYS A 68 11.59 -4.72 -2.30
N ARG A 69 11.24 -5.94 -2.70
CA ARG A 69 11.71 -7.15 -2.02
C ARG A 69 13.05 -7.59 -2.62
N PRO A 70 14.16 -7.51 -1.87
CA PRO A 70 15.43 -8.02 -2.36
C PRO A 70 15.28 -9.51 -2.66
N MET A 71 15.97 -9.98 -3.71
CA MET A 71 16.04 -11.41 -4.00
C MET A 71 16.57 -12.15 -2.78
N ARG A 72 16.04 -13.34 -2.54
CA ARG A 72 16.54 -14.21 -1.47
C ARG A 72 18.03 -14.47 -1.76
N LYS A 73 18.88 -14.13 -0.79
CA LYS A 73 20.34 -14.36 -0.91
C LYS A 73 20.69 -15.84 -0.91
N LEU A 74 19.86 -16.67 -0.28
CA LEU A 74 20.03 -18.11 -0.19
C LEU A 74 18.82 -18.81 -0.80
N LEU A 75 19.08 -19.85 -1.58
CA LEU A 75 18.06 -20.74 -2.12
C LEU A 75 17.66 -21.75 -1.03
N PRO A 76 16.40 -21.80 -0.59
CA PRO A 76 15.94 -22.80 0.38
C PRO A 76 16.26 -24.22 -0.11
N GLY A 77 16.77 -25.08 0.77
CA GLY A 77 17.15 -26.46 0.46
C GLY A 77 18.48 -26.63 -0.28
N SER A 78 19.23 -25.54 -0.54
CA SER A 78 20.63 -25.67 -0.98
C SER A 78 21.55 -26.02 0.19
N GLU A 79 22.67 -26.70 -0.08
CA GLU A 79 23.68 -27.03 0.96
C GLU A 79 24.11 -25.80 1.76
N ARG A 80 24.31 -24.67 1.07
CA ARG A 80 24.69 -23.39 1.71
C ARG A 80 23.58 -22.84 2.60
N PHE A 81 22.31 -23.07 2.25
CA PHE A 81 21.18 -22.68 3.10
C PHE A 81 21.12 -23.57 4.35
N GLU A 82 21.24 -24.88 4.20
CA GLU A 82 21.25 -25.83 5.34
C GLU A 82 22.42 -25.58 6.29
N LEU A 83 23.61 -25.28 5.76
CA LEU A 83 24.78 -24.90 6.56
C LEU A 83 24.50 -23.68 7.44
N VAL A 84 23.90 -22.63 6.85
CA VAL A 84 23.56 -21.40 7.59
C VAL A 84 22.50 -21.68 8.66
N ILE A 85 21.51 -22.53 8.37
CA ILE A 85 20.50 -22.95 9.35
C ILE A 85 21.13 -23.72 10.51
N HIS A 86 22.05 -24.65 10.23
CA HIS A 86 22.74 -25.43 11.27
C HIS A 86 23.68 -24.58 12.14
N MET A 87 24.21 -23.47 11.62
CA MET A 87 25.14 -22.58 12.34
C MET A 87 24.45 -21.50 13.20
N LEU A 88 23.12 -21.43 13.20
CA LEU A 88 22.31 -20.48 13.99
C LEU A 88 21.63 -21.19 15.17
#